data_AF-A0A165CTE2-F1
#
_entry.id   AF-A0A165CTE2-F1
#
_cell.length_a   1.000
_cell.length_b   1.000
_cell.length_c   1.000
_cell.angle_alpha   90.00
_cell.angle_beta   90.00
_cell.angle_gamma   90.00
#
_symmetry.space_group_name_H-M   'P 1'
#
loop_
_entity.id
_entity.type
_entity.pdbx_description
1 polymer ?
#
loop_
_entity_poly.entity_id
_entity_poly.type
_entity_poly.pdbx_seq_one_letter_code
_entity_poly.pdbx_strand_id
1 'polypeptide(L)' 'DPAIERWGAMRTDVYKHFRFTPKTTIQSIVGMIVIPGALFYLAYDQDWSWAGKLKSETLYRVPPPAPESEE' A
#
# COMPACT_ATOMS: atom_id res chain seq x y z
N ASP A 1 -19.19 36.05 -5.79
CA ASP A 1 -20.37 35.31 -5.29
C ASP A 1 -20.07 34.87 -3.87
N PRO A 2 -20.80 35.37 -2.86
CA PRO A 2 -20.58 35.03 -1.46
C PRO A 2 -20.65 33.52 -1.16
N ALA A 3 -21.35 32.72 -1.98
CA ALA A 3 -21.38 31.28 -1.82
C ALA A 3 -20.02 30.62 -2.14
N ILE A 4 -19.35 31.07 -3.20
CA ILE A 4 -18.05 30.54 -3.62
C ILE A 4 -16.97 30.86 -2.58
N GLU A 5 -16.97 32.09 -2.04
CA GLU A 5 -16.02 32.52 -1.02
C GLU A 5 -16.18 31.71 0.28
N ARG A 6 -17.43 31.48 0.72
CA ARG A 6 -17.72 30.65 1.90
C ARG A 6 -17.32 29.20 1.72
N TRP A 7 -17.54 28.63 0.54
CA TRP A 7 -17.09 27.26 0.24
C TRP A 7 -15.56 27.15 0.21
N GLY A 8 -14.89 28.16 -0.35
CA GLY A 8 -13.44 28.28 -0.33
C GLY A 8 -12.91 28.28 1.12
N ALA A 9 -13.43 29.19 1.94
CA ALA A 9 -13.07 29.30 3.36
C ALA A 9 -13.37 28.01 4.14
N MET A 10 -14.51 27.37 3.90
CA MET A 10 -14.85 26.09 4.54
C MET A 10 -13.77 25.05 4.29
N ARG A 11 -13.33 24.85 3.04
CA ARG A 11 -12.33 23.82 2.69
C ARG A 11 -10.96 24.12 3.27
N THR A 12 -10.54 25.38 3.28
CA THR A 12 -9.22 25.76 3.85
C THR A 12 -9.20 25.65 5.37
N ASP A 13 -10.33 25.88 6.03
CA ASP A 13 -10.43 25.91 7.50
C ASP A 13 -10.96 24.61 8.13
N VAL A 14 -11.14 23.54 7.35
CA VAL A 14 -11.62 22.23 7.86
C VAL A 14 -10.74 21.72 9.00
N TYR A 15 -9.41 21.86 8.87
CA TYR A 15 -8.47 21.33 9.88
C TYR A 15 -8.64 22.00 11.25
N LYS A 16 -9.07 23.27 11.29
CA LYS A 16 -9.28 24.02 12.55
C LYS A 16 -10.42 23.44 13.38
N HIS A 17 -11.37 22.79 12.72
CA HIS A 17 -12.59 22.24 13.34
C HIS A 17 -12.57 20.71 13.40
N PHE A 18 -11.48 20.08 12.97
CA PHE A 18 -11.36 18.63 12.94
C PHE A 18 -11.39 18.05 14.36
N ARG A 19 -12.07 16.90 14.52
CA ARG A 19 -12.11 16.14 15.77
C ARG A 19 -11.93 14.65 15.51
N PHE A 20 -11.16 14.01 16.38
CA PHE A 20 -11.07 12.56 16.44
C PHE A 20 -12.35 12.00 17.07
N THR A 21 -13.21 11.49 16.21
CA THR A 21 -14.39 10.70 16.56
C THR A 21 -14.07 9.24 16.27
N PRO A 22 -14.77 8.26 16.87
CA PRO A 22 -14.49 6.85 16.60
C PRO A 22 -14.42 6.52 15.10
N LYS A 23 -15.30 7.11 14.29
CA LYS A 23 -15.30 6.94 12.84
C LYS A 23 -14.07 7.57 12.16
N THR A 24 -13.79 8.84 12.43
CA THR A 24 -12.67 9.55 11.77
C THR A 24 -11.32 8.99 12.20
N THR A 25 -11.19 8.58 13.46
CA THR A 25 -9.99 7.91 13.98
C THR A 25 -9.71 6.60 13.24
N ILE A 26 -10.72 5.73 13.07
CA ILE A 26 -10.54 4.49 12.31
C ILE A 26 -10.14 4.79 10.86
N GLN A 27 -10.79 5.76 10.22
CA GLN A 27 -10.42 6.16 8.85
C GLN A 27 -8.98 6.65 8.74
N SER A 28 -8.52 7.48 9.69
CA SER A 28 -7.13 7.95 9.74
C SER A 28 -6.14 6.81 9.96
N ILE A 29 -6.40 5.90 10.90
CA ILE A 29 -5.54 4.75 11.18
C ILE A 29 -5.46 3.83 9.97
N VAL A 30 -6.61 3.49 9.37
CA VAL A 30 -6.64 2.61 8.20
C VAL A 30 -5.91 3.25 7.02
N GLY A 31 -6.19 4.53 6.74
CA GLY A 31 -5.62 5.25 5.60
C GLY A 31 -4.12 5.52 5.71
N MET A 32 -3.63 5.87 6.91
CA MET A 32 -2.23 6.29 7.08
C MET A 32 -1.31 5.19 7.60
N ILE A 33 -1.84 4.17 8.28
CA ILE A 33 -1.01 3.13 8.92
C ILE A 33 -1.30 1.77 8.28
N VAL A 34 -2.55 1.32 8.30
CA VAL A 34 -2.88 -0.05 7.89
C VAL A 34 -2.62 -0.26 6.41
N ILE A 35 -3.13 0.62 5.54
CA ILE A 35 -2.95 0.46 4.09
C ILE A 35 -1.47 0.60 3.69
N PRO A 36 -0.73 1.68 4.07
CA PRO A 36 0.68 1.78 3.70
C PRO A 36 1.53 0.67 4.33
N GLY A 37 1.26 0.30 5.58
CA GLY A 37 1.96 -0.78 6.27
C GLY A 37 1.74 -2.14 5.63
N ALA A 38 0.51 -2.46 5.23
CA ALA A 38 0.21 -3.71 4.52
C ALA A 38 0.88 -3.77 3.15
N LEU A 39 0.84 -2.67 2.38
CA LEU A 39 1.53 -2.59 1.09
C LEU A 39 3.04 -2.75 1.25
N PHE A 40 3.63 -2.09 2.24
CA PHE A 40 5.05 -2.23 2.54
C PHE A 40 5.40 -3.65 2.94
N TYR A 41 4.63 -4.28 3.83
CA TYR A 41 4.86 -5.64 4.27
C TYR A 41 4.85 -6.64 3.11
N LEU A 42 3.90 -6.52 2.19
CA LEU A 42 3.83 -7.37 0.99
C LEU A 42 4.96 -7.11 0.00
N ALA A 43 5.47 -5.88 -0.05
CA ALA A 43 6.54 -5.48 -0.96
C ALA A 43 7.96 -5.66 -0.39
N TYR A 44 8.10 -5.78 0.92
CA TYR A 44 9.38 -5.71 1.62
C TYR A 44 10.35 -6.81 1.19
N ASP A 45 9.86 -8.05 1.11
CA ASP A 45 10.66 -9.19 0.67
C ASP A 45 10.02 -9.84 -0.56
N GLN A 46 10.30 -9.23 -1.71
CA GLN A 46 9.86 -9.72 -3.00
C GLN A 46 10.94 -10.62 -3.60
N ASP A 47 10.67 -11.93 -3.59
CA ASP A 47 11.57 -12.97 -4.08
C ASP A 47 11.41 -13.32 -5.56
N TRP A 48 10.65 -12.52 -6.33
CA TRP A 48 10.40 -12.81 -7.73
C TRP A 48 11.37 -12.07 -8.68
N SER A 49 11.83 -12.77 -9.71
CA SER A 49 12.63 -12.25 -10.81
C SER A 49 12.06 -12.73 -12.15
N TRP A 50 11.51 -11.77 -12.90
CA TRP A 50 10.83 -12.02 -14.18
C TRP A 50 11.72 -11.72 -15.39
N ALA A 51 12.91 -11.17 -15.17
CA ALA A 51 13.79 -10.70 -16.22
C ALA A 51 14.33 -11.89 -17.05
N GLY A 52 13.88 -12.00 -18.31
CA GLY A 52 14.40 -12.97 -19.28
C GLY A 52 13.96 -14.43 -19.05
N LYS A 53 12.96 -14.69 -18.19
CA LYS A 53 12.50 -16.05 -17.88
C LYS A 53 11.64 -16.66 -18.98
N LEU A 54 11.85 -17.95 -19.29
CA LEU A 54 11.03 -18.72 -20.23
C LEU A 54 9.79 -19.35 -19.54
N LYS A 55 8.83 -19.86 -20.34
CA LYS A 55 7.53 -20.39 -19.86
C LYS A 55 7.63 -21.51 -18.81
N SER A 56 8.75 -22.22 -18.76
CA SER A 56 8.98 -23.35 -17.84
C SER A 56 10.03 -23.06 -16.76
N GLU A 57 10.52 -21.82 -16.65
CA GLU A 57 11.55 -21.47 -15.68
C GLU A 57 10.97 -20.92 -14.39
N THR A 58 11.66 -21.19 -13.28
CA THR A 58 11.25 -20.69 -11.97
C THR A 58 11.40 -19.16 -11.92
N LEU A 59 10.38 -18.51 -11.34
CA LEU A 59 10.35 -17.06 -11.13
C LEU A 59 11.01 -16.64 -9.82
N TYR A 60 11.46 -17.58 -8.99
CA TYR A 60 12.18 -17.28 -7.78
C TYR A 60 13.56 -16.67 -8.10
N ARG A 61 13.94 -15.64 -7.35
CA ARG A 61 15.24 -14.98 -7.42
C ARG A 61 16.36 -15.94 -7.03
N VAL A 62 16.14 -16.73 -5.98
CA VAL A 62 17.01 -17.84 -5.58
C VAL A 62 16.36 -19.14 -6.05
N PRO A 63 16.98 -19.86 -7.00
CA PRO A 63 16.41 -21.12 -7.47
C PRO A 63 16.42 -22.15 -6.34
N PRO A 64 15.35 -22.95 -6.17
CA PRO A 64 15.36 -24.06 -5.21
C PRO A 64 16.43 -25.08 -5.63
N PRO A 65 17.03 -25.81 -4.65
CA PRO A 65 18.01 -26.84 -4.96
C PRO A 65 17.40 -27.85 -5.93
N ALA A 66 18.14 -28.19 -6.99
CA ALA A 66 17.68 -29.14 -8.00
C ALA A 66 17.31 -30.47 -7.32
N PRO A 67 16.22 -31.14 -7.75
CA PRO A 67 15.93 -32.48 -7.26
C PRO A 67 17.12 -33.38 -7.60
N GLU A 68 17.68 -34.05 -6.59
CA GLU A 68 18.68 -35.09 -6.79
C GLU A 68 18.11 -36.09 -7.79
N SER A 69 18.84 -36.31 -8.88
CA SER A 69 18.50 -37.30 -9.88
C SER A 69 18.51 -38.68 -9.21
N GLU A 70 17.33 -39.22 -8.93
CA GLU A 70 17.16 -40.65 -8.64
C GLU A 70 17.63 -41.41 -9.89
N GLU A 71 18.76 -42.11 -9.75
CA GLU A 71 19.32 -43.06 -10.73
C GLU A 71 18.42 -44.29 -10.93
#